data_AF-A0A968WYL0-F1
#
_entry.id   AF-A0A968WYL0-F1
#
_cell.length_a   1.000
_cell.length_b   1.000
_cell.length_c   1.000
_cell.angle_alpha   90.00
_cell.angle_beta   90.00
_cell.angle_gamma   90.00
#
_symmetry.space_group_name_H-M   'P 1'
#
loop_
_entity.id
_entity.type
_entity.pdbx_description
1 polymer ?
#
loop_
_entity_poly.entity_id
_entity_poly.type
_entity_poly.pdbx_seq_one_letter_code
_entity_poly.pdbx_strand_id
1 'polypeptide(L)'
;MPPWLVDGLLEATAWRLNQSDRGLYQALFKSGELFKTDDLFALDDPAYEDIDAAMRAAFRVSSGALVMALLQQPQGKDGFRNFLTELAGFEGEMPALLRKHFPELNLSETSLAKWRALQMANIGGQNLLTDIMTVAETEHSLDETLRLSFRTEEGIIQEKAMSAWPELAALSEQERANTVQRSQEALVRLSYRCFPSYRPILLEYQVVLNQLIKNKTKDLENQLSEIEERRKTMIAKAERARDFLDWYEISTARETSGVFDDYLRLKNRLKANPHRRDDALSNYLDKMDLLFTREGDEKG
;
A
#
# COMPACT_ATOMS: atom_id res chain seq x y z
N MET A 1 6.46 13.07 22.51
CA MET A 1 6.86 12.52 21.19
C MET A 1 6.16 13.36 20.14
N PRO A 2 6.80 13.69 19.01
CA PRO A 2 6.19 14.60 18.03
C PRO A 2 4.92 14.00 17.40
N PRO A 3 3.84 14.80 17.20
CA PRO A 3 2.55 14.31 16.69
C PRO A 3 2.63 13.51 15.40
N TRP A 4 3.47 13.95 14.45
CA TRP A 4 3.63 13.28 13.14
C TRP A 4 4.12 11.83 13.27
N LEU A 5 4.90 11.53 14.30
CA LEU A 5 5.44 10.18 14.49
C LEU A 5 4.39 9.24 15.06
N VAL A 6 3.58 9.74 16.00
CA VAL A 6 2.48 8.97 16.62
C VAL A 6 1.41 8.67 15.57
N ASP A 7 0.90 9.71 14.89
CA ASP A 7 -0.09 9.57 13.83
C ASP A 7 0.46 8.76 12.66
N GLY A 8 1.72 8.97 12.30
CA GLY A 8 2.36 8.26 11.21
C GLY A 8 2.51 6.76 11.48
N LEU A 9 2.85 6.36 12.70
CA LEU A 9 2.91 4.94 13.07
C LEU A 9 1.53 4.29 13.15
N LEU A 10 0.53 4.99 13.68
CA LEU A 10 -0.84 4.51 13.70
C LEU A 10 -1.38 4.33 12.28
N GLU A 11 -1.17 5.31 11.40
CA GLU A 11 -1.61 5.26 10.01
C GLU A 11 -0.84 4.21 9.21
N ALA A 12 0.48 4.06 9.40
CA ALA A 12 1.27 3.00 8.77
C ALA A 12 0.81 1.59 9.21
N THR A 13 0.41 1.45 10.48
CA THR A 13 -0.16 0.20 11.00
C THR A 13 -1.53 -0.05 10.39
N ALA A 14 -2.40 0.97 10.33
CA ALA A 14 -3.70 0.90 9.69
C ALA A 14 -3.58 0.57 8.18
N TRP A 15 -2.57 1.10 7.51
CA TRP A 15 -2.26 0.77 6.12
C TRP A 15 -1.92 -0.71 5.96
N ARG A 16 -1.02 -1.25 6.79
CA ARG A 16 -0.65 -2.67 6.79
C ARG A 16 -1.83 -3.58 7.08
N LEU A 17 -2.73 -3.17 7.98
CA LEU A 17 -3.96 -3.90 8.32
C LEU A 17 -5.11 -3.64 7.34
N ASN A 18 -4.88 -2.88 6.28
CA ASN A 18 -5.88 -2.51 5.27
C ASN A 18 -7.12 -1.79 5.83
N GLN A 19 -6.92 -1.02 6.91
CA GLN A 19 -7.91 -0.20 7.61
C GLN A 19 -7.81 1.29 7.26
N SER A 20 -6.72 1.70 6.62
CA SER A 20 -6.48 3.08 6.16
C SER A 20 -7.41 3.50 5.01
N ASP A 21 -7.87 4.76 5.04
CA ASP A 21 -8.63 5.36 3.94
C ASP A 21 -7.69 5.85 2.83
N ARG A 22 -7.48 4.97 1.85
CA ARG A 22 -6.62 5.24 0.69
C ARG A 22 -7.18 6.29 -0.27
N GLY A 23 -8.48 6.59 -0.19
CA GLY A 23 -9.10 7.68 -0.95
C GLY A 23 -8.55 9.04 -0.51
N LEU A 24 -8.19 9.19 0.76
CA LEU A 24 -7.56 10.40 1.28
C LEU A 24 -6.16 10.60 0.73
N TYR A 25 -5.38 9.53 0.53
CA TYR A 25 -4.06 9.63 -0.11
C TYR A 25 -4.16 10.11 -1.56
N GLN A 26 -5.14 9.60 -2.30
CA GLN A 26 -5.38 10.04 -3.67
C GLN A 26 -5.87 11.49 -3.71
N ALA A 27 -6.80 11.86 -2.83
CA ALA A 27 -7.31 13.24 -2.74
C ALA A 27 -6.17 14.22 -2.42
N LEU A 28 -5.30 13.87 -1.47
CA LEU A 28 -4.17 14.68 -1.06
C LEU A 28 -3.08 14.77 -2.15
N PHE A 29 -2.86 13.69 -2.90
CA PHE A 29 -1.99 13.70 -4.07
C PHE A 29 -2.52 14.62 -5.18
N LYS A 30 -3.83 14.54 -5.48
CA LYS A 30 -4.48 15.35 -6.52
C LYS A 30 -4.57 16.83 -6.14
N SER A 31 -4.71 17.15 -4.85
CA SER A 31 -4.78 18.54 -4.39
C SER A 31 -3.44 19.28 -4.46
N GLY A 32 -2.32 18.57 -4.69
CA GLY A 32 -1.03 19.15 -5.04
C GLY A 32 -0.28 19.94 -3.95
N GLU A 33 -0.94 20.40 -2.88
CA GLU A 33 -0.37 21.49 -2.06
C GLU A 33 -0.40 21.34 -0.54
N LEU A 34 -0.96 20.31 0.07
CA LEU A 34 -1.47 20.56 1.43
C LEU A 34 -0.51 20.48 2.62
N PHE A 35 0.74 20.03 2.51
CA PHE A 35 1.67 20.16 3.66
C PHE A 35 3.12 20.21 3.18
N LYS A 36 3.82 21.32 3.40
CA LYS A 36 5.28 21.33 3.26
C LYS A 36 5.88 20.43 4.33
N THR A 37 7.02 19.85 4.02
CA THR A 37 7.74 18.95 4.93
C THR A 37 8.04 19.63 6.27
N ASP A 38 8.35 20.91 6.22
CA ASP A 38 8.74 21.68 7.40
C ASP A 38 7.53 21.97 8.30
N ASP A 39 6.35 22.19 7.70
CA ASP A 39 5.09 22.36 8.44
C ASP A 39 4.72 21.09 9.23
N LEU A 40 5.06 19.91 8.71
CA LEU A 40 4.80 18.61 9.38
C LEU A 40 5.67 18.43 10.64
N PHE A 41 6.92 18.88 10.59
CA PHE A 41 7.85 18.77 11.71
C PHE A 41 7.72 19.93 12.70
N ALA A 42 7.16 21.07 12.28
CA ALA A 42 6.99 22.26 13.09
C ALA A 42 5.70 22.26 13.93
N LEU A 43 4.72 21.38 13.65
CA LEU A 43 3.51 21.27 14.46
C LEU A 43 3.83 20.65 15.84
N ASP A 44 3.61 21.43 16.90
CA ASP A 44 3.65 21.00 18.29
C ASP A 44 2.26 20.56 18.79
N ASP A 45 2.21 19.91 19.97
CA ASP A 45 0.95 19.37 20.54
C ASP A 45 -0.17 20.43 20.64
N PRO A 46 0.08 21.70 21.06
CA PRO A 46 -0.95 22.74 21.09
C PRO A 46 -1.46 23.14 19.70
N ALA A 47 -0.57 23.36 18.73
CA ALA A 47 -0.99 23.73 17.37
C ALA A 47 -1.73 22.57 16.67
N TYR A 48 -1.41 21.32 17.02
CA TYR A 48 -2.09 20.13 16.52
C TYR A 48 -3.53 19.96 17.06
N GLU A 49 -3.82 20.40 18.28
CA GLU A 49 -5.19 20.36 18.83
C GLU A 49 -6.10 21.41 18.17
N ASP A 50 -5.53 22.52 17.70
CA ASP A 50 -6.27 23.63 17.07
C ASP A 50 -6.58 23.44 15.57
N ILE A 51 -6.03 22.41 14.91
CA ILE A 51 -6.32 22.15 13.49
C ILE A 51 -7.74 21.56 13.30
N ASP A 52 -8.38 21.94 12.19
CA ASP A 52 -9.68 21.40 11.82
C ASP A 52 -9.62 19.92 11.41
N ALA A 53 -10.79 19.27 11.32
CA ALA A 53 -10.88 17.85 11.01
C ALA A 53 -10.30 17.47 9.64
N ALA A 54 -10.32 18.38 8.66
CA ALA A 54 -9.77 18.14 7.33
C ALA A 54 -8.23 18.21 7.34
N MET A 55 -7.67 19.23 8.00
CA MET A 55 -6.23 19.35 8.24
C MET A 55 -5.70 18.18 9.07
N ARG A 56 -6.43 17.72 10.10
CA ARG A 56 -6.05 16.55 10.91
C ARG A 56 -5.99 15.27 10.08
N ALA A 57 -6.96 15.06 9.18
CA ALA A 57 -6.95 13.92 8.27
C ALA A 57 -5.78 13.97 7.27
N ALA A 58 -5.52 15.14 6.69
CA ALA A 58 -4.41 15.35 5.76
C ALA A 58 -3.04 15.24 6.46
N PHE A 59 -2.92 15.71 7.69
CA PHE A 59 -1.73 15.54 8.54
C PHE A 59 -1.45 14.07 8.85
N ARG A 60 -2.48 13.32 9.26
CA ARG A 60 -2.38 11.88 9.54
C ARG A 60 -1.90 11.09 8.32
N VAL A 61 -2.51 11.33 7.16
CA VAL A 61 -2.16 10.68 5.88
C VAL A 61 -0.74 11.04 5.44
N SER A 62 -0.35 12.31 5.55
CA SER A 62 1.02 12.77 5.24
C SER A 62 2.07 12.14 6.15
N SER A 63 1.77 12.05 7.45
CA SER A 63 2.60 11.42 8.47
C SER A 63 2.75 9.92 8.23
N GLY A 64 1.65 9.25 7.90
CA GLY A 64 1.64 7.82 7.57
C GLY A 64 2.46 7.52 6.31
N ALA A 65 2.31 8.33 5.26
CA ALA A 65 3.11 8.23 4.04
C ALA A 65 4.61 8.33 4.34
N LEU A 66 5.01 9.29 5.20
CA LEU A 66 6.41 9.47 5.59
C LEU A 66 6.95 8.25 6.35
N VAL A 67 6.25 7.77 7.38
CA VAL A 67 6.69 6.61 8.18
C VAL A 67 6.80 5.35 7.33
N MET A 68 5.78 5.05 6.52
CA MET A 68 5.82 3.89 5.62
C MET A 68 7.01 3.96 4.66
N ALA A 69 7.29 5.14 4.14
CA ALA A 69 8.37 5.33 3.21
C ALA A 69 9.75 5.15 3.89
N LEU A 70 9.93 5.63 5.13
CA LEU A 70 11.14 5.40 5.92
C LEU A 70 11.36 3.89 6.18
N LEU A 71 10.29 3.17 6.49
CA LEU A 71 10.33 1.71 6.73
C LEU A 71 10.63 0.89 5.47
N GLN A 72 10.31 1.41 4.28
CA GLN A 72 10.55 0.75 2.99
C GLN A 72 11.98 0.91 2.46
N GLN A 73 12.82 1.76 3.09
CA GLN A 73 14.21 1.93 2.69
C GLN A 73 15.03 0.63 2.89
N PRO A 74 16.13 0.45 2.15
CA PRO A 74 17.15 -0.54 2.49
C PRO A 74 17.59 -0.36 3.95
N GLN A 75 17.50 -1.43 4.76
CA GLN A 75 17.71 -1.38 6.22
C GLN A 75 16.80 -0.40 6.99
N GLY A 76 15.67 0.02 6.41
CA GLY A 76 14.77 1.03 6.99
C GLY A 76 14.23 0.66 8.37
N LYS A 77 14.02 -0.62 8.67
CA LYS A 77 13.59 -1.09 10.00
C LYS A 77 14.66 -0.86 11.07
N ASP A 78 15.92 -1.17 10.75
CA ASP A 78 17.04 -1.00 11.67
C ASP A 78 17.37 0.49 11.85
N GLY A 79 17.35 1.26 10.76
CA GLY A 79 17.47 2.73 10.79
C GLY A 79 16.36 3.38 11.62
N PHE A 80 15.11 2.95 11.46
CA PHE A 80 13.98 3.50 12.22
C PHE A 80 14.05 3.14 13.71
N ARG A 81 14.51 1.94 14.06
CA ARG A 81 14.73 1.55 15.46
C ARG A 81 15.81 2.41 16.12
N ASN A 82 16.92 2.64 15.41
CA ASN A 82 18.02 3.48 15.91
C ASN A 82 17.58 4.94 16.04
N PHE A 83 16.80 5.44 15.07
CA PHE A 83 16.16 6.74 15.12
C PHE A 83 15.29 6.92 16.36
N LEU A 84 14.37 5.98 16.65
CA LEU A 84 13.51 6.04 17.84
C LEU A 84 14.30 6.03 19.16
N THR A 85 15.44 5.33 19.18
CA THR A 85 16.31 5.25 20.37
C THR A 85 16.97 6.59 20.66
N GLU A 86 17.39 7.31 19.62
CA GLU A 86 18.07 8.61 19.76
C GLU A 86 17.07 9.77 19.92
N LEU A 87 15.86 9.64 19.38
CA LEU A 87 14.83 10.67 19.42
C LEU A 87 14.47 11.13 20.85
N ALA A 88 14.52 10.22 21.83
CA ALA A 88 14.12 10.51 23.20
C ALA A 88 14.96 11.60 23.91
N GLY A 89 16.19 11.85 23.44
CA GLY A 89 17.10 12.85 24.00
C GLY A 89 17.63 13.86 22.98
N PHE A 90 17.02 13.93 21.80
CA PHE A 90 17.48 14.80 20.72
C PHE A 90 16.79 16.17 20.76
N GLU A 91 17.57 17.25 20.86
CA GLU A 91 17.09 18.64 20.92
C GLU A 91 17.35 19.43 19.61
N GLY A 92 17.82 18.77 18.56
CA GLY A 92 18.13 19.40 17.27
C GLY A 92 16.97 19.38 16.27
N GLU A 93 17.26 19.82 15.05
CA GLU A 93 16.28 19.79 13.95
C GLU A 93 15.99 18.36 13.48
N MET A 94 14.71 18.00 13.41
CA MET A 94 14.25 16.67 12.98
C MET A 94 14.84 16.18 11.65
N PRO A 95 14.97 17.02 10.60
CA PRO A 95 15.65 16.62 9.36
C PRO A 95 17.10 16.17 9.55
N ALA A 96 17.83 16.75 10.51
CA ALA A 96 19.21 16.36 10.78
C ALA A 96 19.30 14.95 11.40
N LEU A 97 18.39 14.62 12.31
CA LEU A 97 18.31 13.28 12.91
C LEU A 97 17.89 12.22 11.87
N LEU A 98 16.96 12.57 10.98
CA LEU A 98 16.57 11.67 9.86
C LEU A 98 17.73 11.43 8.91
N ARG A 99 18.53 12.45 8.55
CA ARG A 99 19.74 12.28 7.71
C ARG A 99 20.75 11.33 8.32
N LYS A 100 20.91 11.35 9.63
CA LYS A 100 21.85 10.49 10.35
C LYS A 100 21.47 9.01 10.23
N HIS A 101 20.19 8.67 10.36
CA HIS A 101 19.70 7.28 10.37
C HIS A 101 19.26 6.78 9.01
N PHE A 102 19.07 7.69 8.04
CA PHE A 102 18.67 7.36 6.67
C PHE A 102 19.56 8.09 5.64
N PRO A 103 20.87 7.78 5.58
CA PRO A 103 21.82 8.52 4.75
C PRO A 103 21.65 8.31 3.24
N GLU A 104 21.03 7.20 2.81
CA GLU A 104 20.74 6.94 1.38
C GLU A 104 19.60 7.83 0.84
N LEU A 105 18.77 8.38 1.73
CA LEU A 105 17.87 9.45 1.37
C LEU A 105 18.74 10.71 1.17
N ASN A 106 19.02 11.07 -0.08
CA ASN A 106 19.65 12.34 -0.46
C ASN A 106 18.74 13.51 -0.03
N LEU A 107 18.70 13.84 1.27
CA LEU A 107 17.73 14.73 1.93
C LEU A 107 18.06 16.22 1.73
N SER A 108 18.02 16.72 0.50
CA SER A 108 17.65 18.13 0.31
C SER A 108 16.18 18.32 0.70
N GLU A 109 15.80 19.47 1.23
CA GLU A 109 14.40 19.80 1.58
C GLU A 109 13.43 19.53 0.40
N THR A 110 13.92 19.78 -0.81
CA THR A 110 13.22 19.52 -2.09
C THR A 110 13.12 18.05 -2.48
N SER A 111 14.03 17.18 -2.03
CA SER A 111 14.00 15.76 -2.40
C SER A 111 13.06 14.95 -1.53
N LEU A 112 12.92 15.28 -0.24
CA LEU A 112 11.97 14.61 0.65
C LEU A 112 10.53 14.92 0.25
N ALA A 113 10.24 16.17 -0.13
CA ALA A 113 8.95 16.57 -0.68
C ALA A 113 8.62 15.82 -1.99
N LYS A 114 9.57 15.79 -2.95
CA LYS A 114 9.42 15.03 -4.22
C LYS A 114 9.25 13.53 -3.99
N TRP A 115 9.96 12.98 -3.03
CA TRP A 115 9.92 11.56 -2.71
C TRP A 115 8.63 11.17 -1.97
N ARG A 116 8.14 12.00 -1.05
CA ARG A 116 6.81 11.85 -0.43
C ARG A 116 5.71 11.93 -1.48
N ALA A 117 5.80 12.88 -2.41
CA ALA A 117 4.86 13.00 -3.52
C ALA A 117 4.85 11.74 -4.40
N LEU A 118 6.02 11.13 -4.67
CA LEU A 118 6.13 9.87 -5.39
C LEU A 118 5.52 8.69 -4.62
N GLN A 119 5.71 8.63 -3.30
CA GLN A 119 5.06 7.62 -2.47
C GLN A 119 3.54 7.78 -2.43
N MET A 120 3.04 9.01 -2.30
CA MET A 120 1.62 9.29 -2.41
C MET A 120 1.06 9.02 -3.80
N ALA A 121 1.85 9.20 -4.87
CA ALA A 121 1.48 8.81 -6.22
C ALA A 121 1.37 7.29 -6.38
N ASN A 122 2.31 6.54 -5.80
CA ASN A 122 2.31 5.08 -5.81
C ASN A 122 1.12 4.53 -5.00
N ILE A 123 0.95 5.05 -3.78
CA ILE A 123 -0.16 4.72 -2.87
C ILE A 123 -1.52 5.14 -3.45
N GLY A 124 -1.63 6.35 -4.00
CA GLY A 124 -2.86 6.91 -4.59
C GLY A 124 -3.15 6.43 -6.01
N GLY A 125 -2.15 5.87 -6.68
CA GLY A 125 -2.27 5.16 -7.96
C GLY A 125 -2.79 3.74 -7.81
N GLN A 126 -2.61 3.12 -6.63
CA GLN A 126 -3.29 1.89 -6.22
C GLN A 126 -4.75 2.20 -5.87
N ASN A 127 -5.57 2.48 -6.89
CA ASN A 127 -7.00 2.72 -6.73
C ASN A 127 -7.71 1.44 -6.33
N LEU A 128 -7.79 1.12 -5.05
CA LEU A 128 -8.54 -0.06 -4.60
C LEU A 128 -10.08 0.03 -4.76
N LEU A 129 -10.62 1.13 -5.30
CA LEU A 129 -12.01 1.19 -5.77
C LEU A 129 -12.17 0.67 -7.22
N THR A 130 -11.07 0.53 -7.98
CA THR A 130 -11.06 0.06 -9.37
C THR A 130 -10.08 -1.09 -9.63
N ASP A 131 -9.12 -1.33 -8.75
CA ASP A 131 -8.16 -2.42 -8.88
C ASP A 131 -8.82 -3.71 -8.37
N ILE A 132 -9.38 -4.44 -9.32
CA ILE A 132 -9.96 -5.75 -9.10
C ILE A 132 -8.82 -6.69 -8.73
N MET A 133 -8.90 -7.28 -7.53
CA MET A 133 -7.96 -8.29 -7.08
C MET A 133 -8.00 -9.49 -8.03
N THR A 134 -6.85 -10.11 -8.26
CA THR A 134 -6.78 -11.42 -8.92
C THR A 134 -7.50 -12.48 -8.07
N VAL A 135 -7.78 -13.64 -8.66
CA VAL A 135 -8.40 -14.76 -7.93
C VAL A 135 -7.51 -15.19 -6.75
N ALA A 136 -6.19 -15.26 -6.93
CA ALA A 136 -5.25 -15.64 -5.87
C ALA A 136 -5.23 -14.64 -4.71
N GLU A 137 -5.18 -13.35 -5.00
CA GLU A 137 -5.21 -12.31 -3.97
C GLU A 137 -6.55 -12.30 -3.23
N THR A 138 -7.66 -12.44 -3.98
CA THR A 138 -9.01 -12.51 -3.40
C THR A 138 -9.13 -13.67 -2.42
N GLU A 139 -8.62 -14.85 -2.78
CA GLU A 139 -8.64 -16.03 -1.93
C GLU A 139 -7.80 -15.87 -0.67
N HIS A 140 -6.61 -15.29 -0.82
CA HIS A 140 -5.74 -15.03 0.32
C HIS A 140 -6.41 -14.07 1.32
N SER A 141 -6.94 -12.93 0.84
CA SER A 141 -7.63 -11.98 1.70
C SER A 141 -8.95 -12.53 2.27
N LEU A 142 -9.64 -13.41 1.55
CA LEU A 142 -10.82 -14.10 2.07
C LEU A 142 -10.45 -15.05 3.22
N ASP A 143 -9.36 -15.83 3.09
CA ASP A 143 -8.89 -16.72 4.15
C ASP A 143 -8.56 -15.94 5.43
N GLU A 144 -7.83 -14.83 5.30
CA GLU A 144 -7.51 -13.95 6.44
C GLU A 144 -8.77 -13.34 7.07
N THR A 145 -9.73 -12.91 6.26
CA THR A 145 -10.98 -12.30 6.73
C THR A 145 -11.84 -13.27 7.54
N LEU A 146 -11.77 -14.57 7.22
CA LEU A 146 -12.57 -15.63 7.86
C LEU A 146 -11.87 -16.25 9.09
N ARG A 147 -10.72 -15.71 9.51
CA ARG A 147 -10.09 -16.04 10.78
C ARG A 147 -10.76 -15.26 11.90
N LEU A 148 -11.47 -15.98 12.76
CA LEU A 148 -12.24 -15.42 13.85
C LEU A 148 -11.42 -15.45 15.14
N SER A 149 -11.35 -14.29 15.82
CA SER A 149 -10.66 -14.16 17.10
C SER A 149 -11.65 -14.19 18.26
N PHE A 150 -11.49 -15.14 19.19
CA PHE A 150 -12.30 -15.23 20.39
C PHE A 150 -11.48 -15.72 21.59
N ARG A 151 -11.98 -15.45 22.80
CA ARG A 151 -11.36 -15.91 24.04
C ARG A 151 -11.82 -17.32 24.35
N THR A 152 -10.89 -18.20 24.68
CA THR A 152 -11.21 -19.51 25.25
C THR A 152 -11.68 -19.38 26.70
N GLU A 153 -12.21 -20.46 27.28
CA GLU A 153 -12.59 -20.52 28.70
C GLU A 153 -11.43 -20.14 29.64
N GLU A 154 -10.19 -20.31 29.19
CA GLU A 154 -8.95 -19.98 29.90
C GLU A 154 -8.55 -18.48 29.77
N GLY A 155 -9.34 -17.68 29.05
CA GLY A 155 -9.10 -16.24 28.84
C GLY A 155 -8.05 -15.91 27.75
N ILE A 156 -7.54 -16.91 27.04
CA ILE A 156 -6.54 -16.75 25.98
C ILE A 156 -7.25 -16.37 24.67
N ILE A 157 -6.77 -15.31 24.01
CA ILE A 157 -7.26 -14.94 22.67
C ILE A 157 -6.66 -15.91 21.66
N GLN A 158 -7.52 -16.65 20.95
CA GLN A 158 -7.12 -17.53 19.87
C GLN A 158 -7.76 -17.07 18.56
N GLU A 159 -7.03 -17.22 17.47
CA GLU A 159 -7.50 -16.98 16.12
C GLU A 159 -7.69 -18.32 15.42
N LYS A 160 -8.94 -18.62 15.04
CA LYS A 160 -9.31 -19.89 14.42
C LYS A 160 -10.04 -19.69 13.10
N ALA A 161 -9.88 -20.66 12.21
CA ALA A 161 -10.60 -20.70 10.95
C ALA A 161 -12.11 -20.95 11.18
N MET A 162 -12.91 -20.66 10.16
CA MET A 162 -14.37 -20.84 10.20
C MET A 162 -14.81 -22.29 10.47
N SER A 163 -13.97 -23.27 10.14
CA SER A 163 -14.22 -24.68 10.45
C SER A 163 -14.31 -24.98 11.95
N ALA A 164 -13.73 -24.13 12.81
CA ALA A 164 -13.86 -24.21 14.26
C ALA A 164 -15.18 -23.60 14.79
N TRP A 165 -16.21 -23.48 13.95
CA TRP A 165 -17.50 -22.93 14.32
C TRP A 165 -18.22 -23.60 15.50
N PRO A 166 -18.03 -24.90 15.83
CA PRO A 166 -18.67 -25.49 17.01
C PRO A 166 -18.24 -24.82 18.32
N GLU A 167 -16.98 -24.38 18.39
CA GLU A 167 -16.46 -23.65 19.55
C GLU A 167 -17.08 -22.24 19.65
N LEU A 168 -17.31 -21.59 18.51
CA LEU A 168 -18.00 -20.31 18.44
C LEU A 168 -19.46 -20.44 18.86
N ALA A 169 -20.13 -21.53 18.47
CA ALA A 169 -21.52 -21.80 18.84
C ALA A 169 -21.71 -22.00 20.35
N ALA A 170 -20.66 -22.41 21.07
CA ALA A 170 -20.66 -22.56 22.52
C ALA A 170 -20.57 -21.23 23.30
N LEU A 171 -20.09 -20.15 22.65
CA LEU A 171 -20.00 -18.82 23.26
C LEU A 171 -21.39 -18.20 23.51
N SER A 172 -21.46 -17.18 24.36
CA SER A 172 -22.70 -16.40 24.54
C SER A 172 -23.08 -15.62 23.27
N GLU A 173 -24.35 -15.24 23.13
CA GLU A 173 -24.82 -14.49 21.95
C GLU A 173 -24.05 -13.17 21.73
N GLN A 174 -23.76 -12.45 22.80
CA GLN A 174 -23.04 -11.18 22.74
C GLN A 174 -21.57 -11.37 22.35
N GLU A 175 -20.91 -12.44 22.83
CA GLU A 175 -19.54 -12.77 22.43
C GLU A 175 -19.47 -13.22 20.98
N ARG A 176 -20.43 -14.05 20.51
CA ARG A 176 -20.52 -14.43 19.10
C ARG A 176 -20.67 -13.22 18.20
N ALA A 177 -21.56 -12.29 18.55
CA ALA A 177 -21.77 -11.06 17.78
C ALA A 177 -20.48 -10.23 17.68
N ASN A 178 -19.78 -10.02 18.80
CA ASN A 178 -18.53 -9.26 18.84
C ASN A 178 -17.40 -9.93 18.03
N THR A 179 -17.27 -11.26 18.13
CA THR A 179 -16.26 -12.02 17.37
C THR A 179 -16.52 -11.96 15.86
N VAL A 180 -17.77 -12.05 15.44
CA VAL A 180 -18.17 -12.09 14.03
C VAL A 180 -18.17 -10.71 13.37
N GLN A 181 -18.38 -9.62 14.13
CA GLN A 181 -18.52 -8.27 13.61
C GLN A 181 -17.34 -7.84 12.73
N ARG A 182 -16.10 -8.04 13.21
CA ARG A 182 -14.89 -7.66 12.47
C ARG A 182 -14.84 -8.33 11.09
N SER A 183 -15.19 -9.62 11.03
CA SER A 183 -15.20 -10.38 9.78
C SER A 183 -16.34 -9.96 8.87
N GLN A 184 -17.53 -9.64 9.39
CA GLN A 184 -18.61 -9.11 8.56
C GLN A 184 -18.22 -7.79 7.86
N GLU A 185 -17.66 -6.84 8.62
CA GLU A 185 -17.21 -5.56 8.07
C GLU A 185 -16.09 -5.76 7.04
N ALA A 186 -15.16 -6.68 7.31
CA ALA A 186 -14.08 -7.02 6.39
C ALA A 186 -14.60 -7.68 5.10
N LEU A 187 -15.60 -8.56 5.16
CA LEU A 187 -16.24 -9.15 3.99
C LEU A 187 -16.95 -8.10 3.13
N VAL A 188 -17.62 -7.12 3.74
CA VAL A 188 -18.22 -5.99 3.02
C VAL A 188 -17.15 -5.22 2.27
N ARG A 189 -16.03 -4.88 2.93
CA ARG A 189 -14.90 -4.20 2.29
C ARG A 189 -14.29 -5.01 1.14
N LEU A 190 -14.12 -6.32 1.33
CA LEU A 190 -13.61 -7.22 0.32
C LEU A 190 -14.54 -7.30 -0.91
N SER A 191 -15.86 -7.21 -0.71
CA SER A 191 -16.83 -7.28 -1.81
C SER A 191 -16.66 -6.19 -2.89
N TYR A 192 -16.12 -5.03 -2.51
CA TYR A 192 -15.84 -3.93 -3.43
C TYR A 192 -14.60 -4.17 -4.30
N ARG A 193 -13.69 -5.07 -3.88
CA ARG A 193 -12.33 -5.23 -4.47
C ARG A 193 -12.05 -6.62 -4.99
N CYS A 194 -12.79 -7.61 -4.51
CA CYS A 194 -12.61 -9.01 -4.88
C CYS A 194 -12.76 -9.23 -6.39
N PHE A 195 -12.18 -10.34 -6.86
CA PHE A 195 -12.44 -10.83 -8.19
C PHE A 195 -13.97 -11.03 -8.37
N PRO A 196 -14.62 -10.51 -9.44
CA PRO A 196 -16.08 -10.32 -9.46
C PRO A 196 -16.91 -11.58 -9.21
N SER A 197 -16.42 -12.75 -9.61
CA SER A 197 -17.11 -14.02 -9.39
C SER A 197 -17.09 -14.50 -7.93
N TYR A 198 -16.33 -13.86 -7.03
CA TYR A 198 -16.34 -14.15 -5.60
C TYR A 198 -17.48 -13.47 -4.86
N ARG A 199 -18.10 -12.42 -5.43
CA ARG A 199 -19.18 -11.68 -4.74
C ARG A 199 -20.30 -12.59 -4.19
N PRO A 200 -20.79 -13.60 -4.92
CA PRO A 200 -21.78 -14.53 -4.38
C PRO A 200 -21.25 -15.31 -3.16
N ILE A 201 -20.01 -15.81 -3.23
CA ILE A 201 -19.35 -16.55 -2.14
C ILE A 201 -19.23 -15.68 -0.88
N LEU A 202 -18.86 -14.40 -1.04
CA LEU A 202 -18.75 -13.47 0.10
C LEU A 202 -20.09 -13.22 0.78
N LEU A 203 -21.17 -13.06 -0.01
CA LEU A 203 -22.53 -12.90 0.52
C LEU A 203 -22.98 -14.14 1.28
N GLU A 204 -22.62 -15.34 0.81
CA GLU A 204 -22.95 -16.59 1.48
C GLU A 204 -22.21 -16.73 2.81
N TYR A 205 -20.93 -16.35 2.88
CA TYR A 205 -20.23 -16.28 4.16
C TYR A 205 -20.87 -15.27 5.13
N GLN A 206 -21.36 -14.12 4.66
CA GLN A 206 -22.11 -13.20 5.50
C GLN A 206 -23.39 -13.82 6.06
N VAL A 207 -24.09 -14.63 5.26
CA VAL A 207 -25.27 -15.39 5.71
C VAL A 207 -24.87 -16.41 6.78
N VAL A 208 -23.82 -17.19 6.56
CA VAL A 208 -23.26 -18.16 7.53
C VAL A 208 -22.91 -17.47 8.86
N LEU A 209 -22.19 -16.35 8.79
CA LEU A 209 -21.83 -15.54 9.96
C LEU A 209 -23.07 -15.05 10.72
N ASN A 210 -24.11 -14.60 10.02
CA ASN A 210 -25.39 -14.20 10.64
C ASN A 210 -26.14 -15.38 11.26
N GLN A 211 -26.05 -16.57 10.69
CA GLN A 211 -26.61 -17.80 11.27
C GLN A 211 -25.87 -18.17 12.56
N LEU A 212 -24.55 -18.02 12.60
CA LEU A 212 -23.73 -18.26 13.80
C LEU A 212 -24.09 -17.33 14.95
N ILE A 213 -24.31 -16.04 14.69
CA ILE A 213 -24.78 -15.09 15.72
C ILE A 213 -26.09 -15.61 16.35
N LYS A 214 -27.04 -16.05 15.50
CA LYS A 214 -28.35 -16.59 15.89
C LYS A 214 -28.32 -18.05 16.37
N ASN A 215 -27.14 -18.66 16.49
CA ASN A 215 -26.93 -20.07 16.84
C ASN A 215 -27.74 -21.07 15.99
N LYS A 216 -27.92 -20.78 14.70
CA LYS A 216 -28.59 -21.67 13.74
C LYS A 216 -27.56 -22.59 13.09
N THR A 217 -27.27 -23.73 13.70
CA THR A 217 -26.12 -24.58 13.34
C THR A 217 -26.43 -25.83 12.52
N LYS A 218 -27.72 -26.16 12.30
CA LYS A 218 -28.15 -27.45 11.75
C LYS A 218 -27.58 -27.82 10.38
N ASP A 219 -27.25 -26.85 9.53
CA ASP A 219 -26.80 -27.06 8.16
C ASP A 219 -25.48 -26.33 7.84
N LEU A 220 -24.82 -25.78 8.87
CA LEU A 220 -23.62 -24.96 8.68
C LEU A 220 -22.44 -25.76 8.11
N GLU A 221 -22.27 -27.00 8.56
CA GLU A 221 -21.20 -27.88 8.10
C GLU A 221 -21.29 -28.12 6.58
N ASN A 222 -22.49 -28.48 6.09
CA ASN A 222 -22.73 -28.70 4.68
C ASN A 222 -22.53 -27.41 3.88
N GLN A 223 -23.11 -26.29 4.33
CA GLN A 223 -22.98 -24.99 3.67
C GLN A 223 -21.51 -24.55 3.55
N LEU A 224 -20.73 -24.69 4.62
CA LEU A 224 -19.29 -24.38 4.61
C LEU A 224 -18.55 -25.26 3.62
N SER A 225 -18.82 -26.57 3.61
CA SER A 225 -18.19 -27.51 2.68
C SER A 225 -18.49 -27.18 1.21
N GLU A 226 -19.74 -26.82 0.88
CA GLU A 226 -20.15 -26.42 -0.47
C GLU A 226 -19.52 -25.10 -0.92
N ILE A 227 -19.35 -24.16 0.00
CA ILE A 227 -18.65 -22.90 -0.29
C ILE A 227 -17.15 -23.18 -0.53
N GLU A 228 -16.52 -24.02 0.30
CA GLU A 228 -15.10 -24.40 0.15
C GLU A 228 -14.83 -25.13 -1.17
N GLU A 229 -15.69 -26.06 -1.58
CA GLU A 229 -15.54 -26.73 -2.88
C GLU A 229 -15.66 -25.76 -4.07
N ARG A 230 -16.54 -24.76 -3.97
CA ARG A 230 -16.63 -23.71 -4.99
C ARG A 230 -15.39 -22.82 -5.03
N ARG A 231 -14.83 -22.47 -3.88
CA ARG A 231 -13.54 -21.75 -3.78
C ARG A 231 -12.41 -22.52 -4.46
N LYS A 232 -12.24 -23.80 -4.15
CA LYS A 232 -11.27 -24.69 -4.82
C LYS A 232 -11.47 -24.73 -6.33
N THR A 233 -12.72 -24.84 -6.78
CA THR A 233 -13.06 -24.85 -8.21
C THR A 233 -12.71 -23.53 -8.90
N MET A 234 -12.90 -22.39 -8.22
CA MET A 234 -12.56 -21.07 -8.72
C MET A 234 -11.04 -20.89 -8.91
N ILE A 235 -10.25 -21.30 -7.93
CA ILE A 235 -8.78 -21.31 -8.01
C ILE A 235 -8.32 -22.15 -9.19
N ALA A 236 -8.78 -23.42 -9.27
CA ALA A 236 -8.39 -24.34 -10.33
C ALA A 236 -8.80 -23.87 -11.74
N LYS A 237 -9.85 -23.05 -11.86
CA LYS A 237 -10.23 -22.42 -13.14
C LYS A 237 -9.30 -21.26 -13.49
N ALA A 238 -8.91 -20.46 -12.51
CA ALA A 238 -7.99 -19.34 -12.71
C ALA A 238 -6.59 -19.80 -13.12
N GLU A 239 -6.08 -20.85 -12.46
CA GLU A 239 -4.80 -21.48 -12.81
C GLU A 239 -4.82 -21.99 -14.25
N ARG A 240 -5.84 -22.77 -14.62
CA ARG A 240 -5.99 -23.26 -16.00
C ARG A 240 -6.08 -22.15 -17.05
N ALA A 241 -6.74 -21.03 -16.72
CA ALA A 241 -6.82 -19.88 -17.62
C ALA A 241 -5.45 -19.23 -17.82
N ARG A 242 -4.66 -19.09 -16.73
CA ARG A 242 -3.27 -18.62 -16.83
C ARG A 242 -2.43 -19.57 -17.67
N ASP A 243 -2.43 -20.87 -17.36
CA ASP A 243 -1.65 -21.87 -18.10
C ASP A 243 -1.97 -21.87 -19.60
N PHE A 244 -3.24 -21.68 -19.94
CA PHE A 244 -3.66 -21.57 -21.35
C PHE A 244 -3.15 -20.30 -22.01
N LEU A 245 -3.20 -19.15 -21.33
CA LEU A 245 -2.66 -17.89 -21.84
C LEU A 245 -1.15 -17.96 -22.01
N ASP A 246 -0.44 -18.52 -21.03
CA ASP A 246 1.01 -18.73 -21.10
C ASP A 246 1.37 -19.64 -22.29
N TRP A 247 0.67 -20.78 -22.43
CA TRP A 247 0.85 -21.65 -23.59
C TRP A 247 0.54 -20.95 -24.92
N TYR A 248 -0.54 -20.16 -24.98
CA TYR A 248 -0.92 -19.41 -26.17
C TYR A 248 0.14 -18.39 -26.55
N GLU A 249 0.63 -17.59 -25.59
CA GLU A 249 1.71 -16.63 -25.80
C GLU A 249 2.99 -17.33 -26.29
N ILE A 250 3.41 -18.41 -25.65
CA ILE A 250 4.60 -19.19 -26.04
C ILE A 250 4.46 -19.76 -27.45
N SER A 251 3.28 -20.28 -27.81
CA SER A 251 3.05 -20.97 -29.09
C SER A 251 2.75 -20.03 -30.26
N THR A 252 2.23 -18.83 -29.99
CA THR A 252 1.82 -17.86 -31.03
C THR A 252 2.72 -16.63 -31.14
N ALA A 253 3.64 -16.40 -30.19
CA ALA A 253 4.67 -15.37 -30.31
C ALA A 253 5.62 -15.67 -31.48
N ARG A 254 5.24 -15.25 -32.68
CA ARG A 254 6.07 -15.31 -33.89
C ARG A 254 6.85 -14.03 -34.15
N GLU A 255 6.47 -12.90 -33.53
CA GLU A 255 7.16 -11.61 -33.69
C GLU A 255 7.09 -10.84 -32.37
N THR A 256 8.25 -10.45 -31.83
CA THR A 256 8.32 -9.43 -30.78
C THR A 256 7.57 -8.20 -31.26
N SER A 257 6.59 -7.71 -30.50
CA SER A 257 5.79 -6.55 -30.89
C SER A 257 6.71 -5.42 -31.35
N GLY A 258 6.60 -5.01 -32.61
CA GLY A 258 7.50 -4.04 -33.27
C GLY A 258 7.52 -2.63 -32.65
N VAL A 259 6.89 -2.46 -31.48
CA VAL A 259 6.90 -1.24 -30.66
C VAL A 259 8.31 -0.85 -30.25
N PHE A 260 9.18 -1.83 -29.96
CA PHE A 260 10.59 -1.56 -29.65
C PHE A 260 11.39 -1.13 -30.88
N ASP A 261 11.07 -1.67 -32.06
CA ASP A 261 11.67 -1.27 -33.33
C ASP A 261 11.28 0.17 -33.70
N ASP A 262 10.04 0.58 -33.45
CA ASP A 262 9.61 1.96 -33.67
C ASP A 262 10.30 2.94 -32.71
N TYR A 263 10.55 2.54 -31.46
CA TYR A 263 11.34 3.32 -30.50
C TYR A 263 12.81 3.43 -30.93
N LEU A 264 13.42 2.34 -31.41
CA LEU A 264 14.77 2.35 -31.96
C LEU A 264 14.88 3.22 -33.22
N ARG A 265 13.88 3.18 -34.10
CA ARG A 265 13.79 4.04 -35.29
C ARG A 265 13.66 5.51 -34.92
N LEU A 266 12.83 5.84 -33.92
CA LEU A 266 12.67 7.20 -33.42
C LEU A 266 13.97 7.73 -32.80
N LYS A 267 14.63 6.93 -31.95
CA LYS A 267 15.94 7.25 -31.37
C LYS A 267 17.00 7.49 -32.43
N ASN A 268 17.06 6.65 -33.47
CA ASN A 268 17.99 6.83 -34.59
C ASN A 268 17.67 8.10 -35.40
N ARG A 269 16.38 8.43 -35.60
CA ARG A 269 15.95 9.66 -36.28
C ARG A 269 16.33 10.93 -35.48
N LEU A 270 16.22 10.90 -34.16
CA LEU A 270 16.63 11.98 -33.27
C LEU A 270 18.16 12.16 -33.22
N LYS A 271 18.93 11.06 -33.27
CA LYS A 271 20.39 11.12 -33.42
C LYS A 271 20.83 11.67 -34.77
N ALA A 272 20.09 11.35 -35.83
CA ALA A 272 20.41 11.79 -37.19
C ALA A 272 20.07 13.27 -37.45
N ASN A 273 19.15 13.84 -36.68
CA ASN A 273 18.74 15.25 -36.81
C ASN A 273 18.69 15.94 -35.44
N PRO A 274 19.84 16.21 -34.81
CA PRO A 274 19.87 16.98 -33.58
C PRO A 274 19.34 18.37 -33.90
N HIS A 275 18.24 18.77 -33.27
CA HIS A 275 17.78 20.15 -33.33
C HIS A 275 18.87 21.04 -32.72
N ARG A 276 19.69 21.66 -33.58
CA ARG A 276 20.53 22.79 -33.17
C ARG A 276 19.58 23.93 -32.82
N ARG A 277 19.37 24.14 -31.52
CA ARG A 277 18.82 25.39 -31.01
C ARG A 277 19.94 26.41 -31.07
N ASP A 278 19.80 27.40 -31.94
CA ASP A 278 20.76 28.50 -32.08
C ASP A 278 20.34 29.68 -31.19
N ASP A 279 20.10 29.38 -29.90
CA ASP A 279 19.78 30.39 -28.90
C ASP A 279 21.02 30.71 -28.04
N ALA A 280 21.01 31.88 -27.41
CA ALA A 280 22.14 32.36 -26.60
C ALA A 280 22.47 31.40 -25.43
N LEU A 281 21.47 30.65 -24.96
CA LEU A 281 21.61 29.67 -23.88
C LEU A 281 22.33 28.40 -24.37
N SER A 282 22.00 27.88 -25.55
CA SER A 282 22.67 26.71 -26.14
C SER A 282 24.13 27.02 -26.47
N ASN A 283 24.41 28.21 -27.01
CA ASN A 283 25.78 28.67 -27.26
C ASN A 283 26.60 28.83 -25.97
N TYR A 284 25.96 29.17 -24.84
CA TYR A 284 26.61 29.19 -23.54
C TYR A 284 26.90 27.78 -23.04
N LEU A 285 25.94 26.86 -23.14
CA LEU A 285 26.11 25.46 -22.73
C LEU A 285 27.19 24.76 -23.57
N ASP A 286 27.23 24.97 -24.89
CA ASP A 286 28.27 24.42 -25.77
C ASP A 286 29.68 24.94 -25.42
N LYS A 287 29.79 26.22 -25.05
CA LYS A 287 31.06 26.80 -24.54
C LYS A 287 31.46 26.21 -23.21
N MET A 288 30.50 25.97 -22.32
CA MET A 288 30.75 25.32 -21.02
C MET A 288 31.17 23.86 -21.22
N ASP A 289 30.51 23.11 -22.10
CA ASP A 289 30.89 21.73 -22.42
C ASP A 289 32.31 21.65 -22.97
N LEU A 290 32.69 22.56 -23.89
CA LEU A 290 34.06 22.66 -24.42
C LEU A 290 35.11 22.98 -23.34
N LEU A 291 34.76 23.81 -22.35
CA LEU A 291 35.63 24.11 -21.22
C LEU A 291 35.80 22.88 -20.31
N PHE A 292 34.71 22.16 -20.02
CA PHE A 292 34.74 20.97 -19.17
C PHE A 292 35.33 19.73 -19.85
N THR A 293 35.26 19.60 -21.18
CA THR A 293 35.95 18.53 -21.89
C THR A 293 37.44 18.81 -22.10
N ARG A 294 37.88 20.07 -22.16
CA ARG A 294 39.31 20.41 -22.27
C ARG A 294 40.10 20.21 -20.98
N GLU A 295 39.48 20.34 -19.82
CA GLU A 295 40.15 20.07 -18.53
C GLU A 295 40.35 18.56 -18.24
N GLY A 296 39.81 17.67 -19.09
CA GLY A 296 40.00 16.22 -18.99
C GLY A 296 41.26 15.66 -19.65
N ASP A 297 41.92 16.41 -20.54
CA ASP A 297 43.05 15.93 -21.36
C ASP A 297 44.42 16.52 -20.97
N GLU A 298 44.50 17.38 -19.94
CA GLU A 298 45.78 17.87 -19.38
C GLU A 298 46.13 17.20 -18.05
N LYS A 299 46.28 15.87 -18.06
CA LYS A 299 47.18 15.15 -17.14
C LYS A 299 47.82 13.95 -17.86
N GLY A 300 48.85 14.25 -18.66
CA GLY A 300 49.90 13.32 -19.06
C GLY A 300 51.24 13.88 -18.60
#